data_AF-A0A4U3A0H9-F1
#
_entry.id   AF-A0A4U3A0H9-F1
#
_cell.length_a   1.000
_cell.length_b   1.000
_cell.length_c   1.000
_cell.angle_alpha   90.00
_cell.angle_beta   90.00
_cell.angle_gamma   90.00
#
_symmetry.space_group_name_H-M   'P 1'
#
loop_
_entity.id
_entity.type
_entity.pdbx_description
1 polymer ?
#
loop_
_entity_poly.entity_id
_entity_poly.type
_entity_poly.pdbx_seq_one_letter_code
_entity_poly.pdbx_strand_id
1 'polypeptide(L)'
;IHSLDKVLAYKVDQIKVVLPHETDDLQIVENKDYTTLITCTPYGVNTNRLLVRGERVEFNPEEKQGMSTEVSMFNKWTVIVPILLLCTLLVVMYKKKIIR
;
A
#
# COMPACT_ATOMS: atom_id res chain seq x y z
N ILE A 1 5.18 16.50 -0.70
CA ILE A 1 4.51 17.68 -0.10
C ILE A 1 4.56 18.82 -1.10
N HIS A 2 3.44 19.47 -1.38
CA HIS A 2 3.38 20.68 -2.23
C HIS A 2 3.34 21.91 -1.33
N SER A 3 4.26 22.85 -1.51
CA SER A 3 4.30 24.10 -0.73
C SER A 3 4.86 25.22 -1.60
N LEU A 4 4.07 26.30 -1.76
CA LEU A 4 4.37 27.39 -2.69
C LEU A 4 4.68 26.85 -4.11
N ASP A 5 5.86 27.17 -4.63
CA ASP A 5 6.40 26.76 -5.92
C ASP A 5 7.20 25.44 -5.87
N LYS A 6 7.24 24.76 -4.72
CA LYS A 6 8.10 23.59 -4.49
C LYS A 6 7.31 22.29 -4.35
N VAL A 7 7.90 21.21 -4.88
CA VAL A 7 7.51 19.82 -4.61
C VAL A 7 8.62 19.17 -3.80
N LEU A 8 8.33 18.85 -2.54
CA LEU A 8 9.28 18.23 -1.62
C LEU A 8 8.99 16.72 -1.57
N ALA A 9 9.96 15.90 -1.97
CA ALA A 9 9.87 14.45 -1.96
C ALA A 9 10.52 13.88 -0.70
N TYR A 10 9.88 12.90 -0.08
CA TYR A 10 10.40 12.21 1.09
C TYR A 10 10.24 10.71 0.88
N LYS A 11 11.26 9.93 1.22
CA LYS A 11 11.23 8.47 1.20
C LYS A 11 11.03 7.96 2.61
N VAL A 12 10.03 7.09 2.81
CA VAL A 12 9.75 6.50 4.12
C VAL A 12 10.96 5.72 4.62
N ASP A 13 11.45 6.07 5.81
CA ASP A 13 12.58 5.44 6.48
C ASP A 13 12.16 4.72 7.77
N GLN A 14 11.05 5.15 8.39
CA GLN A 14 10.56 4.59 9.64
C GLN A 14 9.03 4.57 9.72
N ILE A 15 8.50 3.50 10.28
CA ILE A 15 7.10 3.39 10.73
C ILE A 15 7.10 2.92 12.18
N LYS A 16 6.40 3.65 13.06
CA LYS A 16 6.38 3.38 14.50
C LYS A 16 4.98 3.58 15.08
N VAL A 17 4.62 2.76 16.07
CA VAL A 17 3.43 2.96 16.89
C VAL A 17 3.88 3.42 18.27
N VAL A 18 3.32 4.53 18.75
CA VAL A 18 3.66 5.15 20.04
C VAL A 18 2.42 5.47 20.85
N LEU A 19 2.58 5.73 22.15
CA LEU A 19 1.51 6.29 22.98
C LEU A 19 1.28 7.77 22.65
N PRO A 20 0.08 8.33 22.91
CA PRO A 20 -0.21 9.72 22.55
C PRO A 20 0.68 10.78 23.21
N HIS A 21 1.31 10.46 24.34
CA HIS A 21 2.20 11.36 25.08
C HIS A 21 3.69 11.13 24.78
N GLU A 22 4.04 10.10 24.01
CA GLU A 22 5.41 9.82 23.57
C GLU A 22 5.70 10.65 22.32
N THR A 23 6.38 11.80 22.50
CA THR A 23 6.66 12.75 21.43
C THR A 23 8.13 12.84 21.04
N ASP A 24 8.99 12.02 21.65
CA ASP A 24 10.44 12.05 21.42
C ASP A 24 10.80 11.84 19.95
N ASP A 25 10.07 10.98 19.23
CA ASP A 25 10.27 10.73 17.79
C ASP A 25 9.83 11.90 16.88
N LEU A 26 9.20 12.94 17.43
CA LEU A 26 8.76 14.14 16.70
C LEU A 26 9.71 15.33 16.86
N GLN A 27 10.74 15.20 17.68
CA GLN A 27 11.73 16.24 17.88
C GLN A 27 12.58 16.46 16.61
N ILE A 28 13.15 17.66 16.49
CA ILE A 28 14.09 17.98 15.40
C ILE A 28 15.37 17.15 15.61
N VAL A 29 15.81 16.48 14.56
CA VAL A 29 17.09 15.76 14.54
C VAL A 29 18.10 16.62 13.78
N GLU A 30 19.26 16.85 14.40
CA GLU A 30 20.32 17.66 13.82
C GLU A 30 20.76 17.10 12.46
N ASN A 31 20.96 17.98 11.48
CA ASN A 31 21.42 17.65 10.12
C ASN A 31 20.50 16.70 9.33
N LYS A 32 19.23 16.59 9.72
CA LYS A 32 18.22 15.79 9.00
C LYS A 32 17.04 16.66 8.56
N ASP A 33 16.56 16.38 7.35
CA ASP A 33 15.31 16.96 6.82
C ASP A 33 14.25 15.84 6.80
N TYR A 34 13.47 15.77 7.87
CA TYR A 34 12.43 14.77 8.07
C TYR A 34 11.04 15.39 7.96
N THR A 35 10.10 14.60 7.47
CA THR A 35 8.67 14.80 7.69
C THR A 35 8.09 13.54 8.31
N THR A 36 7.24 13.70 9.33
CA THR A 36 6.47 12.60 9.91
C THR A 36 4.99 12.84 9.68
N LEU A 37 4.33 11.93 8.98
CA LEU A 37 2.87 11.84 8.96
C LEU A 37 2.42 11.14 10.25
N ILE A 38 1.45 11.73 10.94
CA ILE A 38 0.89 11.19 12.18
C ILE A 38 -0.59 10.92 11.99
N THR A 39 -1.05 9.77 12.46
CA THR A 39 -2.47 9.44 12.56
C THR A 39 -2.75 8.59 13.79
N CYS A 40 -4.03 8.37 14.10
CA CYS A 40 -4.45 7.47 15.17
C CYS A 40 -4.35 6.00 14.74
N THR A 41 -4.14 5.11 15.70
CA THR A 41 -4.13 3.65 15.50
C THR A 41 -4.45 2.95 16.83
N PRO A 42 -4.93 1.69 16.86
CA PRO A 42 -5.54 0.95 15.76
C PRO A 42 -6.81 1.63 15.25
N TYR A 43 -7.21 1.33 14.02
CA TYR A 43 -8.41 1.88 13.39
C TYR A 43 -9.66 1.68 14.27
N GLY A 44 -10.39 2.76 14.54
CA GLY A 44 -11.61 2.73 15.36
C GLY A 44 -11.38 2.67 16.88
N VAL A 45 -10.16 2.38 17.33
CA VAL A 45 -9.78 2.36 18.76
C VAL A 45 -9.00 3.62 19.14
N ASN A 46 -8.06 4.06 18.28
CA ASN A 46 -7.34 5.34 18.37
C ASN A 46 -6.53 5.58 19.66
N THR A 47 -6.21 4.53 20.41
CA THR A 47 -5.44 4.59 21.68
C THR A 47 -3.98 4.97 21.49
N ASN A 48 -3.44 4.79 20.29
CA ASN A 48 -2.04 5.01 19.93
C ASN A 48 -1.93 5.98 18.76
N ARG A 49 -0.68 6.34 18.42
CA ARG A 49 -0.35 7.11 17.22
C ARG A 49 0.53 6.29 16.30
N LEU A 50 0.19 6.26 15.03
CA LEU A 50 1.01 5.73 13.96
C LEU A 50 1.83 6.90 13.39
N LEU A 51 3.14 6.78 13.50
CA LEU A 51 4.12 7.70 12.93
C LEU A 51 4.71 7.06 11.68
N VAL A 52 4.64 7.77 10.55
CA VAL A 52 5.28 7.39 9.30
C VAL A 52 6.25 8.51 8.93
N ARG A 53 7.54 8.29 9.19
CA ARG A 53 8.59 9.26 8.91
C ARG A 53 9.19 9.01 7.54
N GLY A 54 9.51 10.09 6.84
CA GLY A 54 10.32 10.04 5.64
C GLY A 54 11.45 11.06 5.67
N GLU A 55 12.58 10.67 5.08
CA GLU A 55 13.76 11.51 4.86
C GLU A 55 13.69 12.20 3.51
N ARG A 56 14.14 13.46 3.46
CA ARG A 56 14.16 14.24 2.23
C ARG A 56 14.98 13.53 1.16
N VAL A 57 14.41 13.46 -0.04
CA VAL A 57 15.10 12.98 -1.24
C VAL A 57 14.92 13.98 -2.38
N GLU A 58 15.77 13.88 -3.40
CA GLU A 58 15.60 14.65 -4.62
C GLU A 58 14.31 14.22 -5.33
N PHE A 59 13.54 15.20 -5.79
CA PHE A 59 12.30 14.90 -6.50
C PHE A 59 12.59 14.65 -7.97
N ASN A 60 12.44 13.41 -8.42
CA ASN A 60 12.50 13.06 -9.84
C ASN A 60 11.08 13.02 -10.44
N PRO A 61 10.70 13.96 -11.34
CA PRO A 61 9.37 13.99 -11.94
C PRO A 61 9.07 12.77 -12.84
N GLU A 62 10.08 12.06 -13.33
CA GLU A 62 9.91 10.86 -14.16
C GLU A 62 9.45 9.63 -13.33
N GLU A 63 9.87 9.53 -12.08
CA GLU A 63 9.46 8.45 -11.16
C GLU A 63 7.97 8.52 -10.78
N LYS A 64 7.36 9.70 -10.91
CA LYS A 64 5.93 9.93 -10.62
C LYS A 64 5.01 9.07 -11.51
N GLN A 65 5.51 8.59 -12.65
CA GLN A 65 4.76 7.77 -13.60
C GLN A 65 4.85 6.26 -13.32
N GLY A 66 5.75 5.83 -12.41
CA GLY A 66 5.97 4.42 -12.08
C GLY A 66 5.07 3.87 -10.96
N MET A 67 4.36 4.73 -10.24
CA MET A 67 3.38 4.31 -9.23
C MET A 67 2.01 4.17 -9.89
N SER A 68 1.93 3.33 -10.92
CA SER A 68 0.67 2.73 -11.29
C SER A 68 0.17 1.98 -10.06
N THR A 69 -1.11 2.17 -9.75
CA THR A 69 -1.88 1.25 -8.90
C THR A 69 -2.00 -0.10 -9.61
N GLU A 70 -0.88 -0.72 -9.96
CA GLU A 70 -0.85 -2.13 -10.24
C GLU A 70 -0.90 -2.79 -8.85
N VAL A 71 -2.11 -2.99 -8.35
CA VAL A 71 -2.37 -4.14 -7.50
C VAL A 71 -2.08 -5.36 -8.38
N SER A 72 -0.80 -5.67 -8.53
CA SER A 72 -0.25 -6.86 -9.16
C SER A 72 -0.53 -8.03 -8.21
N MET A 73 -1.81 -8.40 -8.12
CA MET A 73 -2.24 -9.50 -7.27
C MET A 73 -3.30 -10.39 -7.92
N PHE A 74 -3.67 -10.15 -9.17
CA PHE A 74 -4.46 -11.10 -9.96
C PHE A 74 -3.82 -11.30 -11.33
N ASN A 75 -2.87 -12.24 -11.41
CA ASN A 75 -2.52 -12.87 -12.67
C ASN A 75 -3.83 -13.37 -13.32
N LYS A 76 -4.22 -12.84 -14.49
CA LYS A 76 -5.46 -13.23 -15.19
C LYS A 76 -5.62 -14.75 -15.33
N TRP A 77 -4.52 -15.50 -15.44
CA TRP A 77 -4.54 -16.95 -15.56
C TRP A 77 -5.00 -17.69 -14.30
N THR A 78 -4.82 -17.13 -13.10
CA THR A 78 -5.27 -17.79 -11.86
C THR A 78 -6.80 -17.86 -11.78
N VAL A 79 -7.53 -16.99 -12.48
CA VAL A 79 -9.00 -16.99 -12.55
C VAL A 79 -9.52 -17.76 -13.77
N ILE A 80 -8.87 -17.64 -14.93
CA ILE A 80 -9.36 -18.24 -16.19
C ILE A 80 -9.28 -19.77 -16.18
N VAL A 81 -8.17 -20.35 -15.68
CA VAL A 81 -7.97 -21.80 -15.67
C VAL A 81 -9.03 -22.57 -14.85
N PRO A 82 -9.34 -22.18 -13.59
CA PRO A 82 -10.35 -22.90 -12.81
C PRO A 82 -11.76 -22.76 -13.39
N ILE A 83 -12.11 -21.62 -14.01
CA ILE A 83 -13.40 -21.45 -14.69
C ILE A 83 -13.52 -22.41 -15.87
N LEU A 84 -12.49 -22.51 -16.72
CA LEU A 84 -12.47 -23.44 -17.84
C LEU A 84 -12.56 -24.91 -17.37
N LEU A 85 -11.81 -25.27 -16.32
CA LEU A 85 -11.89 -26.61 -15.73
C LEU A 85 -13.30 -26.91 -15.19
N LEU A 86 -13.95 -25.97 -14.50
CA LEU A 86 -15.31 -26.14 -14.01
C LEU A 86 -16.30 -26.31 -15.17
N CYS A 87 -16.24 -25.45 -16.19
CA CYS A 87 -17.12 -25.53 -17.35
C CYS A 87 -16.98 -26.86 -18.10
N THR A 88 -15.75 -27.33 -18.32
CA THR A 88 -15.51 -28.62 -18.98
C THR A 88 -16.06 -29.79 -18.16
N LEU A 89 -15.86 -29.77 -16.83
CA LEU A 89 -16.42 -30.78 -15.92
C LEU A 89 -17.96 -30.83 -15.99
N LEU A 90 -18.61 -29.66 -15.95
CA LEU A 90 -20.07 -29.55 -16.06
C LEU A 90 -20.59 -30.07 -17.40
N VAL A 91 -19.91 -29.77 -18.51
CA VAL A 91 -20.28 -30.30 -19.84
C VAL A 91 -20.15 -31.82 -19.89
N VAL A 92 -19.08 -32.39 -19.33
CA VAL A 92 -18.89 -33.84 -19.25
C VAL A 92 -19.97 -34.50 -18.39
N MET A 93 -20.31 -33.92 -17.24
CA MET A 93 -21.39 -34.40 -16.38
C MET A 93 -22.75 -34.34 -17.09
N TYR A 94 -23.04 -33.25 -17.81
CA TYR A 94 -24.27 -33.10 -18.57
C TYR A 94 -24.39 -34.13 -19.69
N LYS A 95 -23.31 -34.36 -20.46
CA LYS A 95 -23.28 -35.41 -21.48
C LYS A 95 -23.43 -36.81 -20.89
N LYS A 96 -22.74 -37.12 -19.79
CA LYS A 96 -22.91 -38.41 -19.09
C LYS A 96 -24.33 -38.61 -18.56
N LYS A 97 -25.02 -37.56 -18.14
CA LYS A 97 -26.42 -37.62 -17.68
C LYS A 97 -27.42 -37.82 -18.82
N ILE A 98 -27.15 -37.32 -20.03
CA ILE A 98 -28.02 -37.51 -21.21
C ILE A 98 -27.84 -38.88 -21.86
N ILE A 99 -26.62 -39.41 -21.84
CA ILE A 99 -26.27 -40.70 -22.49
C ILE A 99 -26.69 -41.91 -21.63
N ARG A 100 -26.98 -41.70 -20.35
CA ARG A 100 -27.53 -42.71 -19.44
C ARG A 100 -29.04 -42.59 -19.34
#